data_AF-A0A7C5FB84-F1
#
_entry.id   AF-A0A7C5FB84-F1
#
_cell.length_a   1.000
_cell.length_b   1.000
_cell.length_c   1.000
_cell.angle_alpha   90.00
_cell.angle_beta   90.00
_cell.angle_gamma   90.00
#
_symmetry.space_group_name_H-M   'P 1'
#
loop_
_entity.id
_entity.type
_entity.pdbx_description
1 polymer ?
#
loop_
_entity_poly.entity_id
_entity_poly.type
_entity_poly.pdbx_seq_one_letter_code
_entity_poly.pdbx_strand_id
1 'polypeptide(L)'
;MNQEQFGQFWTQLKAPLKAQWQKITDEDLLEIEGNLATFGSVVEKRYGEAKKDEVTTWVNRRYSHWTGNYVGAGYKDADPKAS
;
A
#
# COMPACT_ATOMS: atom_id res chain seq x y z
N MET A 1 -4.68 -4.63 7.78
CA MET A 1 -5.72 -3.57 7.75
C MET A 1 -7.01 -4.13 7.14
N ASN A 2 -8.18 -3.57 7.47
CA ASN A 2 -9.48 -3.97 6.90
C ASN A 2 -9.93 -2.98 5.80
N GLN A 3 -10.99 -3.31 5.06
CA GLN A 3 -11.54 -2.49 3.97
C GLN A 3 -11.80 -1.04 4.38
N GLU A 4 -12.53 -0.79 5.48
CA GLU A 4 -12.84 0.56 5.94
C GLU A 4 -11.57 1.39 6.21
N GLN A 5 -10.59 0.77 6.87
CA GLN A 5 -9.30 1.40 7.18
C GLN A 5 -8.48 1.70 5.93
N PHE A 6 -8.53 0.79 4.94
CA PHE A 6 -7.88 1.01 3.65
C PHE A 6 -8.53 2.18 2.90
N GLY A 7 -9.85 2.30 2.90
CA GLY A 7 -10.58 3.43 2.32
C GLY A 7 -10.21 4.76 2.95
N GLN A 8 -10.11 4.84 4.30
CA GLN A 8 -9.68 6.06 4.99
C GLN A 8 -8.22 6.43 4.66
N PHE A 9 -7.34 5.44 4.57
CA PHE A 9 -5.93 5.64 4.26
C PHE A 9 -5.67 5.92 2.76
N TRP A 10 -6.62 5.59 1.88
CA TRP A 10 -6.44 5.59 0.43
C TRP A 10 -5.94 6.93 -0.12
N THR A 11 -6.51 8.04 0.33
CA THR A 11 -6.13 9.40 -0.10
C THR A 11 -4.64 9.67 0.13
N GLN A 12 -4.09 9.20 1.26
CA GLN A 12 -2.69 9.35 1.62
C GLN A 12 -1.79 8.31 0.91
N LEU A 13 -2.37 7.18 0.50
CA LEU A 13 -1.65 6.08 -0.14
C LEU A 13 -1.42 6.28 -1.65
N LYS A 14 -2.34 6.96 -2.36
CA LYS A 14 -2.28 7.13 -3.84
C LYS A 14 -0.93 7.60 -4.36
N ALA A 15 -0.46 8.76 -3.90
CA ALA A 15 0.77 9.38 -4.36
C ALA A 15 2.01 8.48 -4.13
N PRO A 16 2.23 7.93 -2.92
CA PRO A 16 3.38 7.06 -2.72
C PRO A 16 3.24 5.68 -3.35
N LEU A 17 2.02 5.14 -3.50
CA LEU A 17 1.79 3.88 -4.20
C LEU A 17 2.26 3.99 -5.65
N LYS A 18 1.87 5.07 -6.35
CA LYS A 18 2.34 5.35 -7.71
C LYS A 18 3.86 5.54 -7.80
N ALA A 19 4.44 6.25 -6.84
CA ALA A 19 5.88 6.53 -6.82
C ALA A 19 6.73 5.26 -6.61
N GLN A 20 6.28 4.35 -5.73
CA GLN A 20 6.98 3.10 -5.44
C GLN A 20 6.70 2.04 -6.51
N TRP A 21 5.48 1.98 -7.03
CA TRP A 21 5.00 0.94 -7.94
C TRP A 21 4.70 1.53 -9.32
N GLN A 22 5.75 1.74 -10.12
CA GLN A 22 5.68 2.42 -11.42
C GLN A 22 4.74 1.82 -12.47
N LYS A 23 4.31 0.54 -12.32
CA LYS A 23 3.32 -0.07 -13.22
C LYS A 23 1.87 0.23 -12.83
N ILE A 24 1.64 0.75 -11.62
CA ILE A 24 0.33 1.28 -11.21
C ILE A 24 0.16 2.64 -11.87
N THR A 25 -0.85 2.77 -12.72
CA THR A 25 -1.17 4.02 -13.43
C THR A 25 -2.20 4.86 -12.67
N ASP A 26 -2.43 6.10 -13.10
CA ASP A 26 -3.49 6.93 -12.54
C ASP A 26 -4.88 6.29 -12.73
N GLU A 27 -5.10 5.60 -13.86
CA GLU A 27 -6.33 4.86 -14.13
C GLU A 27 -6.54 3.72 -13.13
N ASP A 28 -5.47 3.00 -12.77
CA ASP A 28 -5.53 1.97 -11.73
C ASP A 28 -5.89 2.57 -10.37
N LEU A 29 -5.33 3.73 -10.01
CA LEU A 29 -5.67 4.41 -8.77
C LEU A 29 -7.14 4.87 -8.74
N LEU A 30 -7.68 5.27 -9.89
CA LEU A 30 -9.09 5.60 -10.02
C LEU A 30 -9.95 4.34 -9.90
N GLU A 31 -9.56 3.23 -10.53
CA GLU A 31 -10.27 1.95 -10.42
C GLU A 31 -10.27 1.41 -8.99
N ILE A 32 -9.15 1.53 -8.27
CA ILE A 32 -9.03 1.04 -6.89
C ILE A 32 -9.99 1.79 -5.97
N GLU A 33 -10.07 3.12 -6.06
CA GLU A 33 -10.98 3.97 -5.27
C GLU A 33 -11.08 3.64 -3.76
N GLY A 34 -10.00 3.12 -3.17
CA GLY A 34 -9.98 2.75 -1.75
C GLY A 34 -10.69 1.43 -1.44
N ASN A 35 -10.94 0.61 -2.47
CA ASN A 35 -11.44 -0.74 -2.37
C ASN A 35 -10.27 -1.76 -2.29
N LEU A 36 -10.14 -2.42 -1.15
CA LEU A 36 -9.08 -3.40 -0.90
C LEU A 36 -9.12 -4.63 -1.83
N ALA A 37 -10.30 -5.06 -2.26
CA ALA A 37 -10.44 -6.19 -3.20
C ALA A 37 -9.96 -5.77 -4.60
N THR A 38 -10.42 -4.61 -5.08
CA THR A 38 -9.99 -4.04 -6.36
C THR A 38 -8.48 -3.79 -6.39
N PHE A 39 -7.92 -3.26 -5.29
CA PHE A 39 -6.48 -3.14 -5.11
C PHE A 39 -5.73 -4.46 -5.33
N GLY A 40 -6.20 -5.56 -4.73
CA GLY A 40 -5.61 -6.87 -4.94
C GLY A 40 -5.65 -7.31 -6.41
N SER A 41 -6.78 -7.14 -7.07
CA SER A 41 -6.95 -7.48 -8.49
C SER A 41 -6.06 -6.65 -9.42
N VAL A 42 -5.95 -5.36 -9.17
CA VAL A 42 -5.09 -4.45 -9.96
C VAL A 42 -3.61 -4.82 -9.79
N VAL A 43 -3.18 -5.05 -8.55
CA VAL A 43 -1.79 -5.43 -8.28
C VAL A 43 -1.44 -6.74 -8.98
N GLU A 44 -2.34 -7.73 -8.91
CA GLU A 44 -2.19 -9.01 -9.61
C GLU A 44 -2.15 -8.84 -11.14
N LYS A 45 -3.01 -7.99 -11.70
CA LYS A 45 -3.03 -7.67 -13.15
C LYS A 45 -1.74 -6.99 -13.62
N ARG A 46 -1.14 -6.11 -12.81
CA ARG A 46 0.05 -5.31 -13.19
C ARG A 46 1.37 -6.02 -12.90
N TYR A 47 1.43 -6.81 -11.83
CA TYR A 47 2.67 -7.40 -11.33
C TYR A 47 2.62 -8.92 -11.16
N GLY A 48 1.46 -9.55 -11.28
CA GLY A 48 1.27 -10.97 -11.02
C GLY A 48 1.18 -11.31 -9.53
N GLU A 49 0.84 -12.57 -9.24
CA GLU A 49 0.69 -13.08 -7.88
C GLU A 49 1.98 -12.96 -7.05
N ALA A 50 3.15 -13.14 -7.69
CA ALA A 50 4.46 -13.11 -7.03
C ALA A 50 4.77 -11.79 -6.30
N LYS A 51 4.16 -10.68 -6.72
CA LYS A 51 4.38 -9.35 -6.14
C LYS A 51 3.21 -8.84 -5.31
N LYS A 52 2.09 -9.55 -5.32
CA LYS A 52 0.88 -9.20 -4.56
C LYS A 52 1.16 -9.10 -3.06
N ASP A 53 1.90 -10.07 -2.52
CA ASP A 53 2.27 -10.09 -1.10
C ASP A 53 3.22 -8.93 -0.74
N GLU A 54 4.24 -8.68 -1.59
CA GLU A 54 5.22 -7.59 -1.39
C GLU A 54 4.53 -6.22 -1.33
N VAL A 55 3.63 -5.96 -2.28
CA VAL A 55 2.85 -4.73 -2.35
C VAL A 55 1.91 -4.61 -1.16
N THR A 56 1.21 -5.69 -0.80
CA THR A 56 0.28 -5.71 0.35
C THR A 56 1.02 -5.46 1.66
N THR A 57 2.19 -6.09 1.84
CA THR A 57 3.05 -5.89 3.02
C THR A 57 3.54 -4.44 3.10
N TRP A 58 3.98 -3.86 1.99
CA TRP A 58 4.41 -2.47 1.94
C TRP A 58 3.28 -1.49 2.32
N VAL A 59 2.06 -1.73 1.82
CA VAL A 59 0.90 -0.89 2.17
C VAL A 59 0.55 -1.03 3.65
N ASN A 60 0.54 -2.24 4.19
CA ASN A 60 0.24 -2.46 5.62
C ASN A 60 1.25 -1.76 6.53
N ARG A 61 2.55 -1.81 6.19
CA ARG A 61 3.59 -1.06 6.94
C ARG A 61 3.32 0.44 6.92
N ARG A 62 2.97 0.98 5.75
CA ARG A 62 2.69 2.40 5.61
C ARG A 62 1.43 2.82 6.38
N TYR A 63 0.42 1.97 6.40
CA TYR A 63 -0.78 2.16 7.21
C TYR A 63 -0.47 2.18 8.72
N SER A 64 0.39 1.28 9.20
CA SER A 64 0.84 1.27 10.60
C SER A 64 1.58 2.57 10.97
N HIS A 65 2.40 3.09 10.05
CA HIS A 65 3.08 4.37 10.26
C HIS A 65 2.09 5.55 10.24
N TRP A 66 1.09 5.52 9.36
CA TRP A 66 0.08 6.58 9.24
C TRP A 66 -0.85 6.66 10.46
N THR A 67 -1.25 5.52 11.03
CA THR A 67 -2.15 5.46 12.19
C THR A 67 -1.47 5.75 13.53
N GLY A 68 -0.13 5.89 13.56
CA GLY A 68 0.63 6.02 14.81
C GLY A 68 0.59 4.77 15.69
N ASN A 69 0.03 3.65 15.21
CA ASN A 69 -0.06 2.38 15.93
C ASN A 69 1.25 1.58 15.77
N TYR A 70 2.36 2.15 16.21
CA TYR A 70 3.62 1.44 16.46
C TYR A 70 3.72 1.15 17.96
N VAL A 71 2.93 0.20 18.44
CA VAL A 71 3.19 -0.43 19.75
C VAL A 71 3.52 -1.90 19.52
N GLY A 72 4.79 -2.25 19.74
CA GLY A 72 5.11 -3.56 20.33
C GLY A 72 5.37 -4.78 19.43
N ALA A 73 6.02 -4.66 18.26
CA ALA A 73 6.65 -5.85 17.67
C ALA A 73 7.89 -5.50 16.83
N GLY A 74 9.03 -5.32 17.48
CA GLY A 74 10.34 -5.88 17.08
C GLY A 74 10.93 -5.65 15.68
N TYR A 75 10.33 -4.92 14.76
CA TYR A 75 10.88 -4.72 13.42
C TYR A 75 11.48 -3.32 13.31
N LYS A 76 12.82 -3.26 13.39
CA LYS A 76 13.61 -2.11 12.98
C LYS A 76 13.50 -1.99 11.46
N ASP A 77 12.67 -1.10 10.96
CA ASP A 77 12.79 -0.66 9.58
C ASP A 77 14.09 0.16 9.50
N ALA A 78 15.08 -0.37 8.76
CA ALA A 78 16.14 0.47 8.25
C ALA A 78 15.49 1.49 7.32
N ASP A 79 15.44 2.72 7.80
CA ASP A 79 15.09 3.91 7.08
C ASP A 79 15.75 3.91 5.68
N PRO A 80 15.01 3.86 4.56
CA PRO A 80 15.60 3.97 3.23
C PRO A 80 15.78 5.43 2.77
N LYS A 81 15.75 6.41 3.68
CA LYS A 81 15.99 7.83 3.38
C LYS A 81 16.76 8.56 4.51
N ALA A 82 17.91 8.00 4.89
CA ALA A 82 19.00 8.79 5.45
C ALA A 82 19.98 9.07 4.31
N SER A 83 19.71 10.13 3.55
CA SER A 83 20.75 10.92 2.87
C SER A 83 21.06 12.14 3.72
#